data_AF-A0A8T7ESG7-F1
#
_entry.id   AF-A0A8T7ESG7-F1
#
_cell.length_a   1.000
_cell.length_b   1.000
_cell.length_c   1.000
_cell.angle_alpha   90.00
_cell.angle_beta   90.00
_cell.angle_gamma   90.00
#
_symmetry.space_group_name_H-M   'P 1'
#
loop_
_entity.id
_entity.type
_entity.pdbx_description
1 polymer ?
#
loop_
_entity_poly.entity_id
_entity_poly.type
_entity_poly.pdbx_seq_one_letter_code
_entity_poly.pdbx_strand_id
1 'polypeptide(L)' 'MEATMKVEVVSAPAALLRDHIGELVDLLRDSVNGGASVNFVPPLDERINRHFWERVCGEVERGERKSWSTG' A
#
# COMPACT_ATOMS: atom_id res chain seq x y z
N MET A 1 2.73 30.79 11.58
CA MET A 1 3.72 30.46 10.53
C MET A 1 3.24 29.19 9.89
N GLU A 2 2.74 29.22 8.66
CA GLU A 2 2.35 28.00 7.95
C GLU A 2 3.60 27.36 7.35
N ALA A 3 3.87 26.11 7.71
CA ALA A 3 4.88 25.30 7.04
C ALA A 3 4.22 24.63 5.83
N THR A 4 4.63 25.03 4.62
CA THR A 4 4.22 24.34 3.40
C THR A 4 5.03 23.05 3.24
N MET A 5 4.40 21.90 3.41
CA MET A 5 5.00 20.59 3.10
C MET A 5 4.79 20.29 1.61
N LYS A 6 5.89 20.09 0.89
CA LYS A 6 5.88 19.61 -0.50
C LYS A 6 6.10 18.11 -0.48
N VAL A 7 5.28 17.38 -1.23
CA VAL A 7 5.35 15.93 -1.35
C VAL A 7 5.58 15.60 -2.83
N GLU A 8 6.64 14.86 -3.15
CA GLU A 8 6.92 14.42 -4.52
C GLU A 8 6.50 12.97 -4.70
N VAL A 9 5.77 12.67 -5.77
CA VAL A 9 5.31 11.30 -6.07
C VAL A 9 6.22 10.68 -7.12
N VAL A 10 6.82 9.54 -6.79
CA VAL A 10 7.74 8.80 -7.66
C VAL A 10 7.31 7.35 -7.83
N SER A 11 7.77 6.70 -8.90
CA SER A 11 7.49 5.28 -9.14
C SER A 11 8.22 4.43 -8.09
N ALA A 12 7.48 3.58 -7.38
CA ALA A 12 8.03 2.71 -6.34
C ALA A 12 8.40 1.34 -6.92
N PRO A 13 9.65 0.85 -6.75
CA PRO A 13 10.00 -0.52 -7.11
C PRO A 13 9.43 -1.53 -6.10
N ALA A 14 9.33 -2.80 -6.51
CA ALA A 14 8.82 -3.87 -5.64
C ALA A 14 9.64 -4.05 -4.35
N ALA A 15 10.95 -3.78 -4.38
CA ALA A 15 11.79 -3.82 -3.19
C ALA A 15 11.33 -2.81 -2.11
N LEU A 16 11.01 -1.59 -2.52
CA LEU A 16 10.49 -0.56 -1.61
C LEU A 16 9.15 -1.00 -1.01
N LEU A 17 8.26 -1.57 -1.82
CA LEU A 17 6.99 -2.10 -1.29
C LEU A 17 7.23 -3.19 -0.25
N ARG A 18 8.17 -4.11 -0.51
CA ARG A 18 8.52 -5.20 0.42
C ARG A 18 9.03 -4.67 1.76
N ASP A 19 9.91 -3.66 1.72
CA ASP A 19 10.46 -3.04 2.92
C ASP A 19 9.36 -2.37 3.77
N HIS A 20 8.28 -1.90 3.14
CA HIS A 20 7.14 -1.23 3.79
C HIS A 20 5.85 -2.06 3.82
N ILE A 21 5.89 -3.39 3.68
CA ILE A 21 4.68 -4.23 3.70
C ILE A 21 3.84 -4.02 4.96
N GLY A 22 4.50 -3.85 6.12
CA GLY A 22 3.78 -3.62 7.38
C GLY A 22 2.91 -2.37 7.35
N GLU A 23 3.48 -1.24 6.93
CA GLU A 23 2.77 0.04 6.82
C GLU A 23 1.65 -0.02 5.77
N LEU A 24 1.88 -0.71 4.65
CA LEU A 24 0.87 -0.90 3.61
C LEU A 24 -0.30 -1.78 4.09
N VAL A 25 -0.01 -2.81 4.90
CA VAL A 25 -1.03 -3.64 5.55
C VAL A 25 -1.87 -2.78 6.48
N ASP A 26 -1.25 -1.99 7.36
CA ASP A 26 -1.97 -1.13 8.30
C ASP A 26 -2.82 -0.10 7.55
N LEU A 27 -2.28 0.54 6.51
CA LEU A 27 -3.01 1.48 5.66
C LEU A 27 -4.27 0.88 5.03
N LEU A 28 -4.16 -0.32 4.44
CA LEU A 28 -5.32 -0.98 3.82
C LEU A 28 -6.34 -1.39 4.87
N ARG A 29 -5.88 -1.89 6.03
CA ARG A 29 -6.73 -2.28 7.14
C ARG A 29 -7.51 -1.10 7.69
N ASP A 30 -6.85 0.02 7.91
CA ASP A 30 -7.45 1.26 8.40
C ASP A 30 -8.48 1.80 7.42
N SER A 31 -8.16 1.77 6.11
CA SER A 31 -9.09 2.19 5.06
C SER A 31 -10.38 1.36 5.08
N VAL A 32 -10.26 0.02 5.09
CA VAL A 32 -11.42 -0.89 5.06
C VAL A 32 -12.24 -0.79 6.34
N ASN A 33 -11.58 -0.77 7.50
CA ASN A 33 -12.25 -0.65 8.79
C ASN A 33 -12.87 0.75 8.98
N GLY A 34 -12.33 1.78 8.33
CA GLY A 34 -12.91 3.12 8.23
C GLY A 34 -14.09 3.23 7.27
N GLY A 35 -14.49 2.13 6.61
CA GLY A 35 -15.66 2.05 5.73
C GLY A 35 -15.36 2.27 4.25
N ALA A 36 -14.09 2.32 3.84
CA ALA A 36 -13.75 2.40 2.43
C ALA A 36 -14.13 1.10 1.69
N SER A 37 -14.86 1.24 0.59
CA SER A 37 -15.23 0.11 -0.27
C SER A 37 -14.16 -0.15 -1.32
N VAL A 38 -13.13 -0.91 -0.96
CA VAL A 38 -11.98 -1.26 -1.81
C VAL A 38 -11.87 -2.77 -2.10
N ASN A 39 -13.03 -3.42 -2.29
CA ASN A 39 -13.16 -4.88 -2.53
C ASN A 39 -12.75 -5.79 -1.36
N PHE A 40 -12.74 -5.25 -0.15
CA PHE A 40 -12.56 -6.00 1.08
C PHE A 40 -13.72 -5.73 2.02
N VAL A 41 -14.00 -6.67 2.93
CA VAL A 41 -15.07 -6.57 3.91
C VAL A 41 -14.44 -6.45 5.31
N PRO A 42 -14.85 -5.48 6.14
CA PRO A 42 -14.39 -5.40 7.52
C PRO A 42 -15.00 -6.52 8.38
N PRO A 43 -14.27 -7.03 9.38
CA PRO A 43 -12.88 -6.71 9.70
C PRO A 43 -11.89 -7.36 8.72
N LEU A 44 -10.94 -6.58 8.19
CA LEU A 44 -9.90 -7.12 7.31
C LEU A 44 -8.84 -7.89 8.13
N ASP A 45 -8.71 -9.18 7.85
CA ASP A 45 -7.71 -10.07 8.44
C ASP A 45 -6.28 -9.71 7.98
N GLU A 46 -5.34 -9.72 8.93
CA GLU A 46 -3.94 -9.33 8.67
C GLU A 46 -3.27 -10.27 7.66
N ARG A 47 -3.52 -11.58 7.74
CA ARG A 47 -2.88 -12.55 6.86
C ARG A 47 -3.39 -12.41 5.42
N ILE A 48 -4.70 -12.19 5.24
CA ILE A 48 -5.28 -11.90 3.92
C ILE A 48 -4.69 -10.62 3.33
N ASN A 49 -4.60 -9.57 4.15
CA ASN A 49 -4.06 -8.27 3.75
C ASN A 49 -2.58 -8.36 3.34
N ARG A 50 -1.75 -9.00 4.17
CA ARG A 50 -0.33 -9.25 3.88
C ARG A 50 -0.17 -10.03 2.58
N HIS A 51 -0.95 -11.09 2.39
CA HIS A 51 -0.90 -11.89 1.18
C HIS A 51 -1.31 -11.09 -0.09
N PHE A 52 -2.24 -10.14 0.06
CA PHE A 52 -2.56 -9.21 -1.02
C PHE A 52 -1.32 -8.37 -1.42
N TRP A 53 -0.63 -7.77 -0.45
CA TRP A 53 0.54 -6.94 -0.72
C TRP A 53 1.74 -7.73 -1.25
N GLU A 54 1.97 -8.95 -0.79
CA GLU A 54 2.99 -9.84 -1.34
C GLU A 54 2.75 -10.14 -2.83
N ARG A 55 1.49 -10.38 -3.21
CA ARG A 55 1.10 -10.55 -4.62
C ARG A 55 1.34 -9.27 -5.43
N VAL A 56 0.97 -8.11 -4.88
CA VAL A 56 1.21 -6.79 -5.49
C VAL A 56 2.70 -6.60 -5.75
N CYS A 57 3.56 -6.92 -4.79
CA CYS A 57 5.02 -6.84 -4.97
C CYS A 57 5.49 -7.68 -6.16
N GLY A 58 5.00 -8.93 -6.27
CA GLY A 58 5.32 -9.80 -7.40
C GLY A 58 4.81 -9.27 -8.75
N GLU A 59 3.62 -8.68 -8.79
CA GLU A 59 3.06 -8.06 -10.00
C GLU A 59 3.86 -6.82 -10.43
N VAL A 60 4.33 -6.01 -9.47
CA VAL A 60 5.21 -4.86 -9.75
C VAL A 60 6.57 -5.32 -10.26
N GLU A 61 7.13 -6.36 -9.66
CA GLU A 61 8.41 -6.96 -10.09
C GLU A 61 8.34 -7.52 -11.52
N ARG A 62 7.20 -8.09 -11.91
CA ARG A 62 6.94 -8.55 -13.29
C ARG A 62 6.55 -7.43 -14.27
N GLY A 63 6.37 -6.19 -13.78
CA GLY A 63 5.92 -5.06 -14.59
C GLY A 63 4.44 -5.11 -14.99
N GLU A 64 3.65 -5.99 -14.37
CA GLU A 64 2.20 -6.13 -14.60
C GLU A 64 1.40 -5.03 -13.88
N ARG A 65 1.98 -4.46 -12.83
CA ARG A 65 1.41 -3.36 -12.05
C ARG A 65 2.45 -2.28 -11.81
N LYS A 66 1.99 -1.02 -11.75
CA LYS A 66 2.80 0.12 -11.30
C LYS A 66 2.40 0.51 -9.89
N SER A 67 3.38 0.91 -9.08
CA SER A 67 3.19 1.45 -7.74
C SER A 67 3.87 2.81 -7.64
N TRP A 68 3.38 3.62 -6.70
CA TRP A 68 3.89 4.96 -6.45
C TRP A 68 4.13 5.12 -4.96
N SER A 69 5.15 5.89 -4.63
CA SER A 69 5.47 6.31 -3.27
C SER A 69 5.68 7.81 -3.25
N THR A 70 5.50 8.41 -2.08
CA THR A 70 5.91 9.78 -1.84
C THR A 70 7.34 9.77 -1.30
N GLY A 71 8.23 10.56 -1.91
CA GLY A 71 9.59 10.79 -1.47
C GLY A 71 9.72 12.07 -0.64
#